data_AF-A0A0C3E1I6-F1
#
_entry.id   AF-A0A0C3E1I6-F1
#
_cell.length_a   1.000
_cell.length_b   1.000
_cell.length_c   1.000
_cell.angle_alpha   90.00
_cell.angle_beta   90.00
_cell.angle_gamma   90.00
#
_symmetry.space_group_name_H-M   'P 1'
#
loop_
_entity.id
_entity.type
_entity.pdbx_description
1 polymer ?
#
loop_
_entity_poly.entity_id
_entity_poly.type
_entity_poly.pdbx_seq_one_letter_code
_entity_poly.pdbx_strand_id
1 'polypeptide(L)'
;IRKLAFKIIHSTTILLLAWKAVLKEHGLPEKIMLRDVSTRWNSTFDMSDFAVEYEVAIDTIMDKHKLGLSSYALDEHEWELLRQVLKDATLYFSRSMPNLVMVIPAV
;
A
#
# COMPACT_ATOMS: atom_id res chain seq x y z
N ILE A 1 3.42 -5.36 -0.70
CA ILE A 1 2.16 -4.81 -0.11
C ILE A 1 0.92 -5.71 -0.30
N ARG A 2 0.45 -6.03 -1.51
CA ARG A 2 -0.82 -6.80 -1.73
C ARG A 2 -0.94 -8.11 -0.92
N LYS A 3 0.11 -8.93 -0.94
CA LYS A 3 0.14 -10.20 -0.19
C LYS A 3 0.13 -9.99 1.33
N LEU A 4 0.78 -8.94 1.82
CA LEU A 4 0.79 -8.56 3.23
C LEU A 4 -0.63 -8.16 3.69
N ALA A 5 -1.28 -7.26 2.94
CA ALA A 5 -2.65 -6.83 3.22
C ALA A 5 -3.60 -8.02 3.27
N PHE A 6 -3.53 -8.92 2.28
CA PHE A 6 -4.31 -10.14 2.28
C PHE A 6 -4.07 -10.97 3.54
N LYS A 7 -2.81 -11.21 3.93
CA LYS A 7 -2.48 -12.03 5.10
C LYS A 7 -2.97 -11.41 6.42
N ILE A 8 -2.83 -10.09 6.59
CA ILE A 8 -3.29 -9.36 7.79
C ILE A 8 -4.83 -9.39 7.88
N ILE A 9 -5.53 -9.09 6.79
CA ILE A 9 -7.00 -9.04 6.76
C ILE A 9 -7.62 -10.41 7.06
N HIS A 10 -7.02 -11.50 6.56
CA HIS A 10 -7.56 -12.84 6.74
C HIS A 10 -7.11 -13.52 8.05
N SER A 11 -6.17 -12.93 8.80
CA SER A 11 -5.79 -13.38 10.14
C SER A 11 -6.36 -12.43 11.20
N THR A 12 -7.67 -12.57 11.41
CA THR A 12 -8.49 -11.68 12.24
C THR A 12 -8.09 -11.67 13.72
N THR A 13 -7.45 -12.73 14.21
CA THR A 13 -7.15 -12.91 15.64
C THR A 13 -5.72 -12.58 16.03
N ILE A 14 -4.74 -12.78 15.16
CA ILE A 14 -3.32 -12.59 15.51
C ILE A 14 -2.74 -11.37 14.78
N LEU A 15 -2.75 -11.40 13.45
CA LEU A 15 -2.10 -10.34 12.67
C LEU A 15 -2.90 -9.04 12.68
N LEU A 16 -4.23 -9.11 12.63
CA LEU A 16 -5.06 -7.93 12.70
C LEU A 16 -4.96 -7.22 14.06
N LEU A 17 -4.87 -7.97 15.16
CA LEU A 17 -4.64 -7.40 16.49
C LEU A 17 -3.22 -6.81 16.60
N ALA A 18 -2.21 -7.51 16.08
CA ALA A 18 -0.84 -7.01 16.05
C ALA A 18 -0.73 -5.71 15.24
N TRP A 19 -1.42 -5.62 14.10
CA TRP A 19 -1.51 -4.42 13.29
C TRP A 19 -2.11 -3.24 14.07
N LYS A 20 -3.28 -3.43 14.69
CA LYS A 20 -3.92 -2.40 15.52
C LYS A 20 -3.03 -1.94 16.67
N ALA A 21 -2.30 -2.86 17.30
CA ALA A 21 -1.35 -2.54 18.36
C ALA A 21 -0.19 -1.66 17.85
N VAL A 22 0.38 -2.00 16.69
CA VAL A 22 1.43 -1.20 16.05
C VAL A 22 0.94 0.18 15.66
N LEU A 23 -0.28 0.30 15.11
CA LEU A 23 -0.88 1.61 14.83
C LEU A 23 -1.00 2.47 16.07
N LYS A 24 -1.48 1.88 17.18
CA LYS A 24 -1.60 2.58 18.46
C LYS A 24 -0.24 3.00 19.02
N GLU A 25 0.78 2.16 18.89
CA GLU A 25 2.16 2.41 19.33
C GLU A 25 2.77 3.62 18.59
N HIS A 26 2.54 3.73 17.28
CA HIS A 26 3.01 4.85 16.47
C HIS A 26 2.05 6.06 16.44
N GLY A 27 0.95 6.04 17.20
CA GLY A 27 -0.04 7.12 17.23
C GLY A 27 -0.78 7.33 15.90
N LEU A 28 -0.79 6.32 15.03
CA LEU A 28 -1.45 6.38 13.73
C LEU A 28 -2.95 6.10 13.87
N PRO A 29 -3.80 6.71 13.03
CA PRO A 29 -5.23 6.41 13.02
C PRO A 29 -5.48 4.93 12.75
N GLU A 30 -6.35 4.31 13.55
CA GLU A 30 -6.72 2.90 13.40
C GLU A 30 -7.48 2.69 12.08
N LYS A 31 -6.75 2.30 11.03
CA LYS A 31 -7.28 1.91 9.72
C LYS A 31 -6.92 0.46 9.42
N ILE A 32 -7.85 -0.28 8.82
CA ILE A 32 -7.55 -1.61 8.27
C ILE A 32 -6.77 -1.41 6.98
N MET A 33 -5.76 -2.25 6.74
CA MET A 33 -4.98 -2.21 5.51
C MET A 33 -5.89 -2.33 4.29
N LEU A 34 -5.66 -1.48 3.28
CA LEU A 34 -6.44 -1.53 2.04
C LEU A 34 -6.20 -2.85 1.30
N ARG A 35 -7.26 -3.40 0.71
CA ARG A 35 -7.24 -4.61 -0.11
C ARG A 35 -7.34 -4.25 -1.58
N ASP A 36 -6.60 -4.98 -2.41
CA ASP A 36 -6.71 -4.88 -3.86
C ASP A 36 -8.05 -5.41 -4.34
N VAL A 37 -8.73 -4.63 -5.19
CA VAL A 37 -10.05 -4.97 -5.72
C VAL A 37 -9.96 -4.97 -7.24
N SER A 38 -10.06 -6.14 -7.85
CA SER A 38 -9.86 -6.34 -9.29
C SER A 38 -10.80 -5.50 -10.17
N THR A 39 -11.98 -5.15 -9.67
CA THR A 39 -12.96 -4.32 -10.38
C THR A 39 -12.71 -2.82 -10.25
N ARG A 40 -11.72 -2.39 -9.45
CA ARG A 40 -11.37 -0.98 -9.25
C ARG A 40 -9.97 -0.73 -9.80
N TRP A 41 -9.90 0.01 -10.89
CA TRP A 41 -8.66 0.27 -11.63
C TRP A 41 -7.62 1.07 -10.82
N ASN A 42 -8.07 1.81 -9.80
CA ASN A 42 -7.20 2.61 -8.93
C ASN A 42 -6.79 1.87 -7.65
N SER A 43 -7.24 0.63 -7.42
CA SER A 43 -7.02 -0.05 -6.13
C SER A 43 -5.55 -0.31 -5.81
N THR A 44 -4.71 -0.56 -6.82
CA THR A 44 -3.26 -0.72 -6.61
C THR A 44 -2.58 0.62 -6.28
N PHE A 45 -3.08 1.74 -6.83
CA PHE A 45 -2.61 3.07 -6.46
C PHE A 45 -3.00 3.39 -5.00
N ASP A 46 -4.28 3.23 -4.65
CA ASP A 46 -4.79 3.49 -3.30
C ASP A 46 -4.03 2.66 -2.25
N MET A 47 -3.72 1.39 -2.54
CA MET A 47 -2.93 0.53 -1.66
C MET A 47 -1.48 1.00 -1.50
N SER A 48 -0.88 1.55 -2.55
CA SER A 48 0.51 2.02 -2.52
C SER A 48 0.60 3.34 -1.77
N ASP A 49 -0.35 4.25 -2.00
CA ASP A 49 -0.50 5.51 -1.27
C ASP A 49 -0.68 5.25 0.24
N PHE A 50 -1.60 4.35 0.60
CA PHE A 50 -1.78 3.90 1.99
C PHE A 50 -0.50 3.29 2.58
N ALA A 51 0.22 2.48 1.81
CA ALA A 51 1.42 1.83 2.31
C ALA A 51 2.54 2.84 2.60
N VAL A 52 2.66 3.91 1.80
CA VAL A 52 3.60 5.01 2.07
C VAL A 52 3.14 5.83 3.28
N GLU A 53 1.84 6.12 3.44
CA GLU A 53 1.30 6.80 4.63
C GLU A 53 1.57 6.02 5.92
N TYR A 54 1.53 4.69 5.86
CA TYR A 54 1.68 3.78 7.00
C TYR A 54 3.02 3.01 7.03
N GLU A 55 4.04 3.49 6.30
CA GLU A 55 5.33 2.81 6.14
C GLU A 55 5.94 2.35 7.47
N VAL A 56 6.05 3.24 8.45
CA VAL A 56 6.64 2.94 9.77
C VAL A 56 5.89 1.79 10.47
N ALA A 57 4.57 1.74 10.37
CA ALA A 57 3.80 0.65 10.96
C ALA A 57 3.96 -0.67 10.18
N ILE A 58 4.10 -0.58 8.85
CA ILE A 58 4.33 -1.72 7.97
C ILE A 58 5.70 -2.33 8.26
N ASP A 59 6.75 -1.52 8.35
CA ASP A 59 8.09 -2.00 8.70
C ASP A 59 8.11 -2.65 10.09
N THR A 60 7.53 -1.97 11.10
CA THR A 60 7.47 -2.50 12.48
C THR A 60 6.74 -3.84 12.57
N ILE A 61 5.63 -4.05 11.84
CA ILE A 61 4.91 -5.33 11.90
C ILE A 61 5.65 -6.45 11.15
N MET A 62 6.47 -6.10 10.15
CA MET A 62 7.24 -7.05 9.34
C MET A 62 8.53 -7.49 10.03
N ASP A 63 9.15 -6.59 10.80
CA ASP A 63 10.28 -6.86 11.69
C ASP A 63 9.92 -7.75 12.88
N LYS A 64 8.63 -7.86 13.21
CA LYS A 64 8.15 -8.84 14.20
C LYS A 64 8.27 -10.25 13.63
N HIS A 65 9.48 -10.82 13.67
CA HIS A 65 9.83 -12.17 13.20
C HIS A 65 8.89 -13.26 13.72
N LYS A 66 8.32 -13.07 14.93
CA LYS A 66 7.33 -13.98 15.53
C LYS A 66 6.02 -14.11 14.73
N LEU A 67 5.71 -13.15 13.87
CA LEU A 67 4.47 -13.12 13.07
C LEU A 67 4.62 -13.76 11.69
N GLY A 68 5.83 -14.21 11.32
CA GLY A 68 6.08 -14.81 10.01
C GLY A 68 5.76 -13.86 8.86
N LEU A 69 6.00 -12.56 9.06
CA LEU A 69 5.78 -11.50 8.07
C LEU A 69 7.07 -10.99 7.44
N SER A 70 8.24 -11.39 7.96
CA SER A 70 9.55 -10.95 7.47
C SER A 70 9.82 -11.32 6.01
N SER A 71 9.17 -12.36 5.46
CA SER A 71 9.26 -12.71 4.04
C SER A 71 8.64 -11.68 3.10
N TYR A 72 7.85 -10.74 3.64
CA TYR A 72 7.25 -9.67 2.87
C TYR A 72 8.03 -8.36 2.99
N ALA A 73 9.07 -8.30 3.86
CA ALA A 73 9.86 -7.11 4.17
C ALA A 73 10.27 -6.40 2.89
N LEU A 74 9.97 -5.11 2.83
CA LEU A 74 10.42 -4.28 1.73
C LEU A 74 11.78 -3.70 2.12
N ASP A 75 12.71 -3.70 1.17
CA ASP A 75 13.97 -2.98 1.37
C ASP A 75 13.80 -1.48 1.07
N GLU A 76 14.80 -0.68 1.46
CA GLU A 76 14.83 0.77 1.22
C GLU A 76 14.64 1.12 -0.27
N HIS A 77 15.17 0.28 -1.17
CA HIS A 77 15.07 0.50 -2.61
C HIS A 77 13.65 0.23 -3.13
N GLU A 78 13.00 -0.83 -2.67
CA GLU A 78 11.60 -1.12 -2.99
C GLU A 78 10.65 -0.03 -2.47
N TRP A 79 10.91 0.51 -1.28
CA TRP A 79 10.18 1.66 -0.74
C TRP A 79 10.37 2.92 -1.58
N GLU A 80 11.60 3.20 -2.03
CA GLU A 80 11.88 4.33 -2.92
C GLU A 80 11.20 4.17 -4.28
N LEU A 81 11.22 2.96 -4.86
CA LEU A 81 10.49 2.66 -6.10
C LEU A 81 8.99 2.89 -5.95
N LEU A 82 8.39 2.49 -4.82
CA LEU A 82 6.98 2.75 -4.53
C LEU A 82 6.67 4.26 -4.48
N ARG A 83 7.53 5.05 -3.83
CA ARG A 83 7.39 6.50 -3.79
C ARG A 83 7.53 7.14 -5.17
N GLN A 84 8.44 6.65 -6.00
CA GLN A 84 8.63 7.17 -7.37
C GLN A 84 7.42 6.89 -8.25
N VAL A 85 6.90 5.66 -8.25
CA VAL A 85 5.70 5.29 -9.00
C VAL A 85 4.50 6.14 -8.55
N LEU A 86 4.36 6.39 -7.24
CA LEU A 86 3.30 7.24 -6.71
C LEU A 86 3.44 8.69 -7.18
N LYS A 87 4.66 9.26 -7.16
CA LYS A 87 4.93 10.60 -7.68
C LYS A 87 4.59 10.72 -9.17
N ASP A 88 5.02 9.75 -9.97
CA ASP A 88 4.78 9.72 -11.41
C ASP A 88 3.29 9.61 -11.74
N ALA A 89 2.57 8.73 -11.03
CA ALA A 89 1.12 8.59 -11.16
C ALA A 89 0.41 9.89 -10.78
N THR A 90 0.71 10.48 -9.63
CA THR A 90 0.11 11.76 -9.19
C THR A 90 0.41 12.88 -10.19
N LEU A 91 1.64 12.97 -10.72
CA LEU A 91 2.00 13.94 -11.74
C LEU A 91 1.22 13.71 -13.05
N TYR A 92 1.10 12.47 -13.51
CA TYR A 92 0.33 12.12 -14.70
C TYR A 92 -1.15 12.53 -14.57
N PHE A 93 -1.78 12.22 -13.44
CA PHE A 93 -3.17 12.61 -13.18
C PHE A 93 -3.32 14.13 -12.98
N SER A 94 -2.35 14.82 -12.39
CA SER A 94 -2.37 16.29 -12.28
C SER A 94 -2.28 17.01 -13.63
N ARG A 95 -1.63 16.38 -14.62
CA ARG A 95 -1.48 16.89 -15.99
C ARG A 95 -2.70 16.62 -16.87
N SER A 96 -3.64 15.78 -16.42
CA SER A 96 -4.84 15.42 -17.17
C SER A 96 -5.91 16.52 -17.11
N MET A 97 -5.73 17.56 -17.94
CA MET A 97 -6.88 18.09 -18.68
C MET A 97 -7.23 17.05 -19.76
N PRO A 98 -8.49 16.60 -19.89
CA PRO A 98 -8.84 15.65 -20.93
C PRO A 98 -8.84 16.37 -22.28
N ASN A 99 -7.74 16.32 -23.04
CA ASN A 99 -7.82 16.52 -24.47
C ASN A 99 -8.24 15.19 -25.10
N LEU A 100 -9.52 15.13 -25.46
CA LEU A 100 -10.20 14.01 -26.16
C LEU A 100 -9.42 13.47 -27.38
N VAL A 101 -8.45 14.23 -27.87
CA VAL A 101 -7.62 13.93 -29.05
C VAL A 101 -6.50 12.91 -28.77
N MET A 102 -6.06 12.70 -27.51
CA MET A 102 -5.02 11.69 -27.20
C MET A 102 -5.52 10.25 -27.07
N VAL A 103 -6.85 10.02 -27.11
CA VAL A 103 -7.48 8.69 -26.93
C VAL A 103 -7.92 8.09 -28.28
N ILE A 104 -7.27 8.46 -29.38
CA ILE A 104 -7.44 7.74 -30.65
C ILE A 104 -6.22 6.82 -30.81
N PRO A 105 -6.38 5.49 -30.73
CA PRO A 105 -5.31 4.56 -31.05
C PRO A 105 -4.93 4.74 -32.52
N ALA A 106 -3.65 4.92 -32.82
CA ALA A 106 -3.15 4.63 -34.14
C ALA A 106 -3.39 3.13 -34.42
N VAL A 107 -4.08 2.89 -35.54
CA VAL A 107 -4.59 1.60 -36.01
C VAL A 107 -3.49 0.55 -36.14
#